data_AF-A0A2Z5K3R1-F1
#
_entry.id   AF-A0A2Z5K3R1-F1
#
_cell.length_a   1.000
_cell.length_b   1.000
_cell.length_c   1.000
_cell.angle_alpha   90.00
_cell.angle_beta   90.00
_cell.angle_gamma   90.00
#
_symmetry.space_group_name_H-M   'P 1'
#
loop_
_entity.id
_entity.type
_entity.pdbx_description
1 polymer ?
#
loop_
_entity_poly.entity_id
_entity_poly.type
_entity_poly.pdbx_seq_one_letter_code
_entity_poly.pdbx_strand_id
1 'polypeptide(L)'
;MGAPATEWFVSTFFREVHTYLRGYDGSARFRVRARIAEAVAARRPDIVMAHSLGSVATYEALWAYPHLKVDLLITLGSPLALPHAVFDRLEPAPVNGRGRRPPGVKQWVNLADPGDLVAIPPGGVEATFDGVDTDRSGSVAIHTFDFHLVANYLASPRVADLLGPGLA
;
A
#
# COMPACT_ATOMS: atom_id res chain seq x y z
N MET A 1 12.26 15.91 -15.77
CA MET A 1 11.10 16.82 -15.63
C MET A 1 10.95 17.09 -14.13
N GLY A 2 11.16 18.32 -13.64
CA GLY A 2 11.77 18.49 -12.30
C GLY A 2 11.01 19.20 -11.18
N ALA A 3 9.87 19.85 -11.40
CA ALA A 3 9.14 20.55 -10.31
C ALA A 3 7.60 20.56 -10.47
N PRO A 4 7.04 20.80 -11.68
CA PRO A 4 5.58 20.86 -11.84
C PRO A 4 4.88 19.52 -11.60
N ALA A 5 5.53 18.40 -11.96
CA ALA A 5 5.00 17.06 -11.74
C ALA A 5 5.00 16.68 -10.25
N THR A 6 6.04 17.06 -9.52
CA THR A 6 6.16 16.84 -8.07
C THR A 6 5.10 17.62 -7.31
N GLU A 7 4.90 18.89 -7.64
CA GLU A 7 3.88 19.74 -7.01
C GLU A 7 2.46 19.25 -7.32
N TRP A 8 2.20 18.84 -8.57
CA TRP A 8 0.93 18.21 -8.95
C TRP A 8 0.69 16.90 -8.19
N PHE A 9 1.73 16.07 -8.05
CA PHE A 9 1.62 14.82 -7.33
C PHE A 9 1.33 15.06 -5.85
N VAL A 10 2.14 15.88 -5.17
CA VAL A 10 1.94 16.24 -3.76
C VAL A 10 0.54 16.79 -3.53
N SER A 11 0.12 17.77 -4.33
CA SER A 11 -1.22 18.38 -4.19
C SER A 11 -2.36 17.38 -4.44
N THR A 12 -2.21 16.47 -5.39
CA THR A 12 -3.22 15.45 -5.70
C THR A 12 -3.24 14.33 -4.67
N PHE A 13 -2.08 13.77 -4.35
CA PHE A 13 -1.90 12.69 -3.38
C PHE A 13 -2.41 13.09 -1.99
N PHE A 14 -1.97 14.23 -1.45
CA PHE A 14 -2.44 14.67 -0.14
C PHE A 14 -3.94 14.98 -0.16
N ARG A 15 -4.49 15.49 -1.27
CA ARG A 15 -5.94 15.71 -1.42
C ARG A 15 -6.71 14.38 -1.42
N GLU A 16 -6.26 13.38 -2.16
CA GLU A 16 -6.92 12.08 -2.25
C GLU A 16 -6.82 11.30 -0.94
N VAL A 17 -5.64 11.26 -0.31
CA VAL A 17 -5.44 10.67 1.02
C VAL A 17 -6.33 11.36 2.04
N HIS A 18 -6.35 12.70 2.05
CA HIS A 18 -7.20 13.45 2.95
C HIS A 18 -8.68 13.17 2.70
N THR A 19 -9.12 13.08 1.45
CA THR A 19 -10.52 12.78 1.09
C THR A 19 -10.90 11.36 1.51
N TYR A 20 -10.02 10.39 1.29
CA TYR A 20 -10.23 9.00 1.70
C TYR A 20 -10.32 8.87 3.23
N LEU A 21 -9.46 9.60 3.97
CA LEU A 21 -9.38 9.51 5.44
C LEU A 21 -10.28 10.51 6.18
N ARG A 22 -10.99 11.42 5.50
CA ARG A 22 -11.95 12.34 6.15
C ARG A 22 -13.06 11.51 6.80
N GLY A 23 -13.08 11.50 8.13
CA GLY A 23 -14.09 10.82 8.92
C GLY A 23 -15.30 11.74 9.15
N TYR A 24 -16.45 11.36 8.59
CA TYR A 24 -17.79 11.30 9.22
C TYR A 24 -18.89 11.05 8.19
N ASP A 25 -18.65 11.33 6.91
CA ASP A 25 -19.54 10.98 5.81
C ASP A 25 -19.27 9.58 5.25
N GLY A 26 -18.09 8.99 5.53
CA GLY A 26 -17.75 7.56 5.41
C GLY A 26 -17.88 6.96 4.00
N SER A 27 -18.46 7.71 3.07
CA SER A 27 -19.05 7.16 1.87
C SER A 27 -17.97 6.86 0.83
N ALA A 28 -16.95 7.70 0.69
CA ALA A 28 -15.81 7.42 -0.19
C ALA A 28 -14.99 6.24 0.33
N ARG A 29 -14.55 6.29 1.60
CA ARG A 29 -13.79 5.21 2.26
C ARG A 29 -14.53 3.88 2.20
N PHE A 30 -15.81 3.87 2.56
CA PHE A 30 -16.67 2.68 2.50
C PHE A 30 -16.85 2.18 1.06
N ARG A 31 -17.24 3.05 0.11
CA ARG A 31 -17.44 2.66 -1.30
C ARG A 31 -16.17 2.10 -1.93
N VAL A 32 -15.02 2.69 -1.66
CA VAL A 32 -13.74 2.20 -2.18
C VAL A 32 -13.42 0.82 -1.59
N ARG A 33 -13.55 0.63 -0.27
CA ARG A 33 -13.33 -0.67 0.37
C ARG A 33 -14.29 -1.74 -0.13
N ALA A 34 -15.58 -1.41 -0.25
CA ALA A 34 -16.59 -2.30 -0.80
C ALA A 34 -16.27 -2.69 -2.24
N ARG A 35 -15.89 -1.71 -3.08
CA ARG A 35 -15.51 -1.96 -4.48
C ARG A 35 -14.30 -2.89 -4.61
N ILE A 36 -13.30 -2.71 -3.75
CA ILE A 36 -12.11 -3.59 -3.70
C ILE A 36 -12.55 -4.99 -3.26
N ALA A 37 -13.33 -5.10 -2.19
CA ALA A 37 -13.82 -6.38 -1.67
C ALA A 37 -14.64 -7.16 -2.71
N GLU A 38 -15.54 -6.48 -3.42
CA GLU A 38 -16.30 -7.05 -4.55
C GLU A 38 -15.38 -7.56 -5.66
N ALA A 39 -14.36 -6.78 -6.03
CA ALA A 39 -13.42 -7.18 -7.08
C ALA A 39 -12.60 -8.41 -6.67
N VAL A 40 -12.12 -8.47 -5.42
CA VAL A 40 -11.40 -9.61 -4.86
C VAL A 40 -12.31 -10.83 -4.76
N ALA A 41 -13.54 -10.68 -4.28
CA ALA A 41 -14.50 -11.77 -4.19
C ALA A 41 -14.86 -12.35 -5.56
N ALA A 42 -15.09 -11.49 -6.56
CA ALA A 42 -15.46 -11.91 -7.91
C ALA A 42 -14.31 -12.57 -8.67
N ARG A 43 -13.08 -12.06 -8.52
CA ARG A 43 -11.92 -12.53 -9.27
C ARG A 43 -11.14 -13.64 -8.57
N ARG A 44 -11.23 -13.71 -7.23
CA ARG A 44 -10.45 -14.61 -6.37
C ARG A 44 -8.96 -14.62 -6.74
N PRO A 45 -8.28 -13.44 -6.74
CA PRO A 45 -6.89 -13.37 -7.14
C PRO A 45 -5.98 -14.01 -6.09
N ASP A 46 -4.99 -14.78 -6.52
CA ASP A 46 -3.91 -15.25 -5.64
C ASP A 46 -3.03 -14.09 -5.18
N ILE A 47 -2.82 -13.10 -6.06
CA ILE A 47 -1.91 -11.97 -5.82
C ILE A 47 -2.67 -10.64 -5.99
N VAL A 48 -2.54 -9.77 -4.99
CA VAL A 48 -3.03 -8.38 -5.04
C VAL A 48 -1.85 -7.44 -4.94
N MET A 49 -1.69 -6.59 -5.94
CA MET A 49 -0.71 -5.52 -5.93
C MET A 49 -1.41 -4.17 -5.74
N ALA A 50 -0.97 -3.42 -4.74
CA ALA A 50 -1.54 -2.15 -4.37
C ALA A 50 -0.42 -1.09 -4.30
N HIS A 51 -0.69 0.09 -4.84
CA HIS A 51 0.31 1.15 -4.95
C HIS A 51 -0.23 2.46 -4.36
N SER A 52 0.64 3.21 -3.65
CA SER A 52 0.31 4.51 -3.06
C SER A 52 -0.96 4.45 -2.20
N LEU A 53 -1.94 5.33 -2.40
CA LEU A 53 -3.23 5.31 -1.70
C LEU A 53 -3.99 3.98 -1.85
N GLY A 54 -3.81 3.29 -2.99
CA GLY A 54 -4.39 1.97 -3.21
C GLY A 54 -3.93 0.94 -2.16
N SER A 55 -2.71 1.08 -1.63
CA SER A 55 -2.19 0.24 -0.55
C SER A 55 -2.99 0.42 0.74
N VAL A 56 -3.33 1.66 1.09
CA VAL A 56 -4.16 1.98 2.26
C VAL A 56 -5.56 1.41 2.09
N ALA A 57 -6.20 1.70 0.94
CA ALA A 57 -7.54 1.24 0.66
C ALA A 57 -7.66 -0.30 0.63
N THR A 58 -6.67 -0.98 0.05
CA THR A 58 -6.62 -2.45 0.00
C THR A 58 -6.41 -3.05 1.38
N TYR A 59 -5.50 -2.50 2.19
CA TYR A 59 -5.28 -2.93 3.56
C TYR A 59 -6.58 -2.89 4.38
N GLU A 60 -7.30 -1.77 4.34
CA GLU A 60 -8.55 -1.61 5.10
C GLU A 60 -9.70 -2.45 4.56
N ALA A 61 -9.76 -2.67 3.24
CA ALA A 61 -10.74 -3.57 2.66
C ALA A 61 -10.51 -5.02 3.15
N LEU A 62 -9.26 -5.50 3.12
CA LEU A 62 -8.96 -6.86 3.57
C LEU A 62 -9.16 -7.05 5.08
N TRP A 63 -9.06 -5.98 5.86
CA TRP A 63 -9.45 -5.99 7.27
C TRP A 63 -10.97 -5.97 7.49
N ALA A 64 -11.71 -5.16 6.73
CA ALA A 64 -13.17 -5.07 6.82
C ALA A 64 -13.86 -6.35 6.34
N TYR A 65 -13.23 -7.11 5.44
CA TYR A 65 -13.75 -8.33 4.84
C TYR A 65 -12.79 -9.52 5.08
N PRO A 66 -12.63 -9.99 6.34
CA PRO A 66 -11.59 -10.96 6.73
C PRO A 66 -11.78 -12.38 6.15
N HIS A 67 -12.95 -12.64 5.55
CA HIS A 67 -13.25 -13.90 4.86
C HIS A 67 -12.58 -13.98 3.48
N LEU A 68 -12.24 -12.84 2.86
CA LEU A 68 -11.50 -12.81 1.61
C LEU A 68 -10.12 -13.42 1.80
N LYS A 69 -9.66 -14.20 0.82
CA LYS A 69 -8.35 -14.85 0.84
C LYS A 69 -7.49 -14.32 -0.29
N VAL A 70 -6.26 -13.94 0.06
CA VAL A 70 -5.22 -13.48 -0.87
C VAL A 70 -3.93 -14.15 -0.44
N ASP A 71 -3.28 -14.85 -1.35
CA ASP A 71 -2.03 -15.55 -1.04
C ASP A 71 -0.88 -14.57 -0.87
N LEU A 72 -0.81 -13.54 -1.70
CA LEU A 72 0.22 -12.51 -1.64
C LEU A 72 -0.35 -11.10 -1.82
N LEU A 73 -0.17 -10.24 -0.81
CA LEU A 73 -0.36 -8.80 -0.93
C LEU A 73 1.00 -8.15 -1.19
N ILE A 74 1.12 -7.37 -2.25
CA ILE A 74 2.30 -6.55 -2.55
C ILE A 74 1.92 -5.08 -2.43
N THR A 75 2.57 -4.33 -1.55
CA THR A 75 2.39 -2.87 -1.43
C THR A 75 3.61 -2.13 -1.98
N LEU A 76 3.34 -1.10 -2.80
CA LEU A 76 4.36 -0.33 -3.53
C LEU A 76 4.23 1.15 -3.17
N GLY A 77 5.34 1.82 -2.82
CA GLY A 77 5.34 3.26 -2.49
C GLY A 77 4.25 3.61 -1.48
N SER A 78 4.10 2.77 -0.46
CA SER A 78 2.93 2.77 0.42
C SER A 78 3.05 3.81 1.53
N PRO A 79 2.07 4.72 1.69
CA PRO A 79 2.04 5.67 2.80
C PRO A 79 1.44 5.06 4.08
N LEU A 80 1.27 3.74 4.16
CA LEU A 80 0.66 3.05 5.32
C LEU A 80 1.35 3.40 6.65
N ALA A 81 2.66 3.61 6.62
CA ALA A 81 3.46 3.97 7.79
C ALA A 81 3.63 5.48 8.00
N LEU A 82 2.96 6.34 7.22
CA LEU A 82 3.08 7.80 7.34
C LEU A 82 2.38 8.27 8.63
N PRO A 83 3.12 8.70 9.66
CA PRO A 83 2.55 9.07 10.96
C PRO A 83 1.66 10.30 10.83
N HIS A 84 0.63 10.40 11.67
CA HIS A 84 -0.33 11.51 11.77
C HIS A 84 -1.23 11.73 10.55
N ALA A 85 -0.76 11.44 9.34
CA ALA A 85 -1.48 11.59 8.10
C ALA A 85 -2.27 10.33 7.74
N VAL A 86 -1.69 9.14 7.88
CA VAL A 86 -2.29 7.86 7.46
C VAL A 86 -2.37 6.87 8.61
N PHE A 87 -1.22 6.51 9.21
CA PHE A 87 -1.11 5.38 10.12
C PHE A 87 -2.09 5.45 11.30
N ASP A 88 -2.15 6.59 11.97
CA ASP A 88 -3.02 6.83 13.14
C ASP A 88 -4.52 6.84 12.78
N ARG A 89 -4.84 6.94 11.50
CA ARG A 89 -6.21 7.06 10.98
C ARG A 89 -6.72 5.78 10.32
N LEU A 90 -5.91 4.71 10.31
CA LEU A 90 -6.27 3.44 9.68
C LEU A 90 -7.47 2.77 10.35
N GLU A 91 -8.18 1.96 9.57
CA GLU A 91 -9.24 1.06 10.06
C GLU A 91 -8.87 -0.40 9.73
N PRO A 92 -8.60 -1.26 10.74
CA PRO A 92 -8.62 -0.99 12.17
C PRO A 92 -7.49 -0.06 12.60
N ALA A 93 -7.73 0.66 13.70
CA ALA A 93 -6.70 1.48 14.32
C ALA A 93 -5.51 0.60 14.77
N PRO A 94 -4.26 1.10 14.66
CA PRO A 94 -3.11 0.39 15.18
C PRO A 94 -3.24 0.07 16.67
N VAL A 95 -2.80 -1.12 17.08
CA VAL A 95 -2.85 -1.58 18.48
C VAL A 95 -1.43 -1.56 19.03
N ASN A 96 -1.22 -0.92 20.18
CA ASN A 96 0.11 -0.73 20.79
C ASN A 96 1.12 -0.10 19.83
N GLY A 97 0.68 0.86 19.00
CA GLY A 97 1.52 1.53 18.02
C GLY A 97 1.89 0.68 16.81
N ARG A 98 1.20 -0.46 16.59
CA ARG A 98 1.51 -1.39 15.50
C ARG A 98 0.27 -1.74 14.69
N GLY A 99 0.40 -1.69 13.37
CA GLY A 99 -0.53 -2.31 12.44
C GLY A 99 -0.25 -3.81 12.32
N ARG A 100 -1.14 -4.55 11.66
CA ARG A 100 -0.96 -6.00 11.47
C ARG A 100 -1.42 -6.43 10.10
N ARG A 101 -0.78 -7.44 9.53
CA ARG A 101 -1.23 -8.07 8.29
C ARG A 101 -2.71 -8.47 8.39
N PRO A 102 -3.54 -8.18 7.37
CA PRO A 102 -4.94 -8.61 7.37
C PRO A 102 -5.06 -10.14 7.51
N PRO A 103 -6.06 -10.65 8.25
CA PRO A 103 -6.18 -12.08 8.58
C PRO A 103 -6.43 -12.98 7.36
N GLY A 104 -6.98 -12.40 6.28
CA GLY A 104 -7.19 -13.07 5.01
C GLY A 104 -5.96 -13.20 4.11
N VAL A 105 -4.85 -12.55 4.49
CA VAL A 105 -3.62 -12.48 3.69
C VAL A 105 -2.61 -13.50 4.21
N LYS A 106 -2.10 -14.37 3.34
CA LYS A 106 -1.12 -15.41 3.70
C LYS A 106 0.31 -14.88 3.74
N GLN A 107 0.68 -13.97 2.84
CA GLN A 107 1.96 -13.25 2.83
C GLN A 107 1.75 -11.79 2.43
N TRP A 108 2.49 -10.88 3.05
CA TRP A 108 2.48 -9.46 2.69
C TRP A 108 3.91 -8.99 2.49
N VAL A 109 4.21 -8.55 1.27
CA VAL A 109 5.47 -7.92 0.90
C VAL A 109 5.29 -6.42 0.69
N ASN A 110 6.12 -5.60 1.34
CA ASN A 110 6.19 -4.17 1.06
C ASN A 110 7.49 -3.82 0.32
N LEU A 111 7.36 -3.22 -0.87
CA LEU A 111 8.47 -2.67 -1.63
C LEU A 111 8.54 -1.16 -1.38
N ALA A 112 9.53 -0.74 -0.59
CA ALA A 112 9.80 0.66 -0.27
C ALA A 112 11.03 1.17 -1.02
N ASP A 113 10.98 2.41 -1.49
CA ASP A 113 12.15 3.12 -2.00
C ASP A 113 12.89 3.82 -0.83
N PRO A 114 14.18 3.54 -0.60
CA PRO A 114 15.01 4.26 0.37
C PRO A 114 15.12 5.79 0.15
N GLY A 115 14.80 6.28 -1.04
CA GLY A 115 14.81 7.70 -1.42
C GLY A 115 13.51 8.47 -1.12
N ASP A 116 12.51 7.83 -0.49
CA ASP A 116 11.22 8.43 -0.19
C ASP A 116 11.31 9.40 1.00
N LEU A 117 11.50 10.68 0.68
CA LEU A 117 12.11 11.72 1.52
C LEU A 117 11.09 12.63 2.24
N VAL A 118 10.00 12.07 2.75
CA VAL A 118 9.11 12.82 3.65
C VAL A 118 8.87 12.04 4.94
N ALA A 119 9.93 12.00 5.75
CA ALA A 119 9.88 11.71 7.19
C ALA A 119 9.08 10.45 7.59
N ILE A 120 9.30 9.34 6.89
CA ILE A 120 8.85 8.03 7.35
C ILE A 120 9.71 7.65 8.58
N PRO A 121 9.13 7.17 9.70
CA PRO A 121 9.92 6.73 10.85
C PRO A 121 11.01 5.73 10.42
N PRO A 122 12.19 5.73 11.10
CA PRO A 122 13.27 4.81 10.76
C PRO A 122 12.76 3.36 10.78
N GLY A 123 12.67 2.75 9.59
CA GLY A 123 12.23 1.36 9.39
C GLY A 123 10.92 1.13 8.63
N GLY A 124 10.18 2.17 8.23
CA GLY A 124 9.07 2.06 7.26
C GLY A 124 7.89 1.16 7.68
N VAL A 125 7.21 0.54 6.70
CA VAL A 125 6.07 -0.37 6.94
C VAL A 125 6.48 -1.56 7.81
N GLU A 126 7.68 -2.12 7.60
CA GLU A 126 8.21 -3.23 8.40
C GLU A 126 8.27 -2.92 9.90
N ALA A 127 8.85 -1.77 10.25
CA ALA A 127 8.99 -1.36 11.63
C ALA A 127 7.66 -1.02 12.29
N THR A 128 6.61 -0.80 11.50
CA THR A 128 5.32 -0.28 11.95
C THR A 128 4.22 -1.35 11.93
N PHE A 129 4.39 -2.44 11.16
CA PHE A 129 3.37 -3.48 10.97
C PHE A 129 3.92 -4.89 11.28
N ASP A 130 3.11 -5.71 11.95
CA ASP A 130 3.42 -7.12 12.17
C ASP A 130 3.02 -7.99 10.97
N GLY A 131 3.82 -9.02 10.69
CA GLY A 131 3.55 -10.01 9.64
C GLY A 131 3.81 -9.49 8.22
N VAL A 132 4.68 -8.49 8.07
CA VAL A 132 5.11 -7.94 6.77
C VAL A 132 6.53 -8.38 6.51
N ASP A 133 6.72 -9.11 5.42
CA ASP A 133 8.05 -9.34 4.86
C ASP A 133 8.42 -8.07 4.08
N THR A 134 9.59 -7.49 4.36
CA THR A 134 10.03 -6.31 3.62
C THR A 134 11.23 -6.67 2.79
N ASP A 135 11.07 -6.45 1.49
CA ASP A 135 12.15 -6.64 0.58
C ASP A 135 12.94 -5.34 0.42
N ARG A 136 14.13 -5.31 1.02
CA ARG A 136 15.05 -4.17 0.94
C ARG A 136 16.09 -4.32 -0.15
N SER A 137 16.05 -5.41 -0.90
CA SER A 137 17.24 -5.78 -1.65
C SER A 137 17.35 -4.99 -2.94
N GLY A 138 18.32 -4.06 -2.89
CA GLY A 138 18.99 -3.47 -4.03
C GLY A 138 18.11 -2.50 -4.79
N SER A 139 18.17 -1.23 -4.39
CA SER A 139 18.18 -0.10 -5.32
C SER A 139 17.27 -0.29 -6.54
N VAL A 140 15.96 -0.33 -6.33
CA VAL A 140 15.12 0.35 -7.30
C VAL A 140 15.42 1.82 -7.04
N ALA A 141 16.48 2.33 -7.69
CA ALA A 141 16.78 3.75 -7.73
C ALA A 141 15.67 4.39 -8.56
N ILE A 142 14.46 4.46 -8.01
CA ILE A 142 13.42 5.28 -8.58
C ILE A 142 13.88 6.68 -8.17
N HIS A 143 14.66 7.31 -9.05
CA HIS A 143 14.96 8.73 -8.91
C HIS A 143 13.66 9.47 -8.66
N THR A 144 13.66 10.38 -7.69
CA THR A 144 12.58 11.18 -7.02
C THR A 144 11.61 11.92 -7.95
N PHE A 145 11.63 11.58 -9.24
CA PHE A 145 11.05 12.27 -10.37
C PHE A 145 10.41 11.34 -11.42
N ASP A 146 10.45 10.01 -11.28
CA ASP A 146 9.82 9.06 -12.22
C ASP A 146 8.58 8.32 -11.65
N PHE A 147 8.05 8.80 -10.52
CA PHE A 147 6.98 8.21 -9.72
C PHE A 147 5.61 8.71 -10.19
N HIS A 148 4.69 7.92 -10.75
CA HIS A 148 3.81 6.97 -10.04
C HIS A 148 3.20 5.93 -11.00
N LEU A 149 3.96 5.53 -12.00
CA LEU A 149 3.54 4.44 -12.88
C LEU A 149 3.90 3.12 -12.19
N VAL A 150 2.87 2.34 -11.85
CA VAL A 150 2.98 0.92 -11.46
C VAL A 150 3.96 0.17 -12.38
N ALA A 151 4.08 0.59 -13.65
CA ALA A 151 5.03 0.10 -14.63
C ALA A 151 6.49 0.01 -14.14
N ASN A 152 7.00 0.97 -13.37
CA ASN A 152 8.40 0.93 -12.90
C ASN A 152 8.62 -0.12 -11.82
N TYR A 153 7.60 -0.36 -10.98
CA TYR A 153 7.62 -1.48 -10.05
C TYR A 153 7.46 -2.81 -10.78
N LEU A 154 6.56 -2.90 -11.77
CA LEU A 154 6.37 -4.11 -12.58
C LEU A 154 7.59 -4.45 -13.44
N ALA A 155 8.36 -3.46 -13.86
CA ALA A 155 9.63 -3.64 -14.58
C ALA A 155 10.78 -4.09 -13.67
N SER A 156 10.59 -4.09 -12.35
CA SER A 156 11.57 -4.63 -11.43
C SER A 156 11.62 -6.15 -11.58
N PRO A 157 12.81 -6.75 -11.81
CA PRO A 157 12.99 -8.20 -11.77
C PRO A 157 12.43 -8.84 -10.49
N ARG A 158 12.38 -8.06 -9.41
CA ARG A 158 11.81 -8.46 -8.11
C ARG A 158 10.34 -8.84 -8.16
N VAL A 159 9.54 -8.05 -8.89
CA VAL A 159 8.13 -8.37 -9.05
C VAL A 159 8.01 -9.67 -9.84
N ALA A 160 8.83 -9.87 -10.88
CA ALA A 160 8.86 -11.13 -11.60
C ALA A 160 9.26 -12.31 -10.69
N ASP A 161 10.24 -12.14 -9.80
CA ASP A 161 10.65 -13.17 -8.83
C ASP A 161 9.55 -13.50 -7.82
N LEU A 162 8.81 -12.49 -7.34
CA LEU A 162 7.67 -12.69 -6.43
C LEU A 162 6.48 -13.37 -7.13
N LEU A 163 6.29 -13.13 -8.44
CA LEU A 163 5.23 -13.74 -9.24
C LEU A 163 5.60 -15.16 -9.74
N GLY A 164 6.89 -15.46 -9.88
CA GLY A 164 7.42 -16.70 -10.46
C GLY A 164 6.87 -18.01 -9.85
N PRO A 165 6.65 -18.13 -8.53
CA PRO A 165 6.06 -19.32 -7.93
C PRO A 165 4.54 -19.48 -8.15
N GLY A 166 3.83 -18.41 -8.52
CA GLY A 166 2.37 -18.35 -8.61
C GLY A 166 1.80 -18.34 -10.05
N LEU A 167 2.66 -18.41 -11.06
CA LEU A 167 2.28 -18.44 -12.49
C LEU A 167 2.57 -19.80 -13.16
N ALA A 168 2.84 -20.85 -12.38
CA ALA A 168 3.06 -22.22 -12.85
C ALA A 168 1.78 -23.06 -12.88
#